data_AF-A0A7C1N1Q3-F1
#
_entry.id   AF-A0A7C1N1Q3-F1
#
_cell.length_a   1.000
_cell.length_b   1.000
_cell.length_c   1.000
_cell.angle_alpha   90.00
_cell.angle_beta   90.00
_cell.angle_gamma   90.00
#
_symmetry.space_group_name_H-M   'P 1'
#
loop_
_entity.id
_entity.type
_entity.pdbx_description
1 polymer ?
#
loop_
_entity_poly.entity_id
_entity_poly.type
_entity_poly.pdbx_seq_one_letter_code
_entity_poly.pdbx_strand_id
1 'polypeptide(L)'
;ATIRLLDSAGEKLILVAASGLSQKYLDRGSIDTEKNVMDALKEKPAAIYDVKTDERVKYPKEMDEEGIKSILTVPILARGKVMGILRLLTVKNRKFSQQEIDFVASLAEVSGIAIENATMYEKSQNGNS
;
A
#
# COMPACT_ATOMS: atom_id res chain seq x y z
N ALA A 1 -2.54 0.55 9.02
CA ALA A 1 -2.57 0.06 7.63
C ALA A 1 -3.00 1.17 6.69
N THR A 2 -2.63 1.11 5.40
CA THR A 2 -3.09 2.07 4.39
C THR A 2 -3.40 1.38 3.07
N ILE A 3 -4.39 1.89 2.34
CA ILE A 3 -4.64 1.58 0.93
C ILE A 3 -4.33 2.84 0.13
N ARG A 4 -3.50 2.69 -0.89
CA ARG A 4 -3.25 3.76 -1.87
C ARG A 4 -3.50 3.23 -3.27
N LEU A 5 -4.23 3.99 -4.07
CA LEU A 5 -4.54 3.64 -5.46
C LEU A 5 -3.75 4.52 -6.41
N LEU A 6 -3.38 3.98 -7.56
CA LEU A 6 -2.83 4.77 -8.64
C LEU A 6 -3.89 5.74 -9.15
N ASP A 7 -3.47 6.96 -9.47
CA ASP A 7 -4.31 7.88 -10.23
C ASP A 7 -4.58 7.37 -11.66
N SER A 8 -5.42 8.07 -12.40
CA SER A 8 -5.79 7.68 -13.76
C SER A 8 -4.62 7.67 -14.75
N ALA A 9 -3.54 8.40 -14.45
CA ALA A 9 -2.32 8.41 -15.25
C ALA A 9 -1.38 7.24 -14.90
N GLY A 10 -1.57 6.58 -13.75
CA GLY A 10 -0.68 5.54 -13.25
C GLY A 10 0.63 6.07 -12.66
N GLU A 11 0.68 7.36 -12.32
CA GLU A 11 1.91 8.06 -11.94
C GLU A 11 2.03 8.27 -10.43
N LYS A 12 0.90 8.44 -9.72
CA LYS A 12 0.90 8.80 -8.30
C LYS A 12 0.03 7.88 -7.47
N LEU A 13 0.47 7.58 -6.25
CA LEU A 13 -0.33 6.83 -5.28
C LEU A 13 -1.14 7.78 -4.39
N ILE A 14 -2.45 7.72 -4.54
CA ILE A 14 -3.43 8.50 -3.78
C ILE A 14 -3.89 7.70 -2.57
N LEU A 15 -3.82 8.30 -1.38
CA LEU A 15 -4.33 7.68 -0.13
C LEU A 15 -5.85 7.67 -0.15
N VAL A 16 -6.44 6.47 -0.13
CA VAL A 16 -7.90 6.28 -0.13
C VAL A 16 -8.42 5.68 1.18
N ALA A 17 -7.56 5.01 1.95
CA ALA A 17 -7.91 4.55 3.29
C ALA A 17 -6.67 4.46 4.19
N ALA A 18 -6.85 4.77 5.46
CA ALA A 18 -5.86 4.60 6.52
C ALA A 18 -6.52 4.13 7.81
N SER A 19 -5.78 3.38 8.63
CA SER A 19 -6.22 2.94 9.95
C SER A 19 -5.03 2.81 10.89
N GLY A 20 -5.18 3.30 12.12
CA GLY A 20 -4.16 3.20 13.17
C GLY A 20 -2.87 3.96 12.88
N LEU A 21 -2.95 5.08 12.15
CA LEU A 21 -1.83 5.97 11.87
C LEU A 21 -2.24 7.42 12.13
N SER A 22 -1.31 8.24 12.62
CA SER A 22 -1.53 9.67 12.81
C SER A 22 -1.59 10.43 11.48
N GLN A 23 -2.34 11.53 11.45
CA GLN A 23 -2.40 12.42 10.28
C GLN A 23 -1.02 12.98 9.93
N LYS A 24 -0.23 13.36 10.96
CA LYS A 24 1.15 13.82 10.81
C LYS A 24 2.00 12.82 10.02
N TYR A 25 1.90 11.53 10.33
CA TYR A 25 2.62 10.50 9.60
C TYR A 25 2.09 10.31 8.17
N LEU A 26 0.77 10.41 7.96
CA LEU A 26 0.18 10.30 6.62
C LEU A 26 0.63 11.43 5.69
N ASP A 27 0.94 12.60 6.25
CA ASP A 27 1.38 13.81 5.53
C ASP A 27 2.91 13.94 5.38
N ARG A 28 3.68 12.90 5.74
CA ARG A 28 5.16 12.90 5.70
C ARG A 28 5.80 13.05 4.31
N GLY A 29 5.00 13.13 3.25
CA GLY A 29 5.45 13.26 1.86
C GLY A 29 5.06 12.06 0.99
N SER A 30 5.45 12.13 -0.29
CA SER A 30 5.17 11.08 -1.27
C SER A 30 5.96 9.81 -0.96
N ILE A 31 5.30 8.67 -1.13
CA ILE A 31 5.90 7.35 -0.99
C ILE A 31 6.21 6.68 -2.33
N ASP A 32 5.86 7.34 -3.45
CA ASP A 32 5.85 6.74 -4.80
C ASP A 32 7.23 6.23 -5.22
N THR A 33 8.27 6.85 -4.66
CA THR A 33 9.66 6.56 -4.97
C THR A 33 10.35 5.67 -3.92
N GLU A 34 9.62 5.16 -2.90
CA GLU A 34 10.16 4.18 -1.96
C GLU A 34 10.42 2.84 -2.68
N LYS A 35 11.57 2.20 -2.45
CA LYS A 35 11.94 0.99 -3.21
C LYS A 35 10.97 -0.18 -2.99
N ASN A 36 10.52 -0.40 -1.75
CA ASN A 36 9.52 -1.44 -1.44
C ASN A 36 8.17 -1.16 -2.12
N VAL A 37 7.84 0.12 -2.35
CA VAL A 37 6.62 0.51 -3.10
C VAL A 37 6.80 0.20 -4.58
N MET A 38 7.93 0.59 -5.18
CA MET A 38 8.23 0.28 -6.58
C MET A 38 8.32 -1.23 -6.85
N ASP A 39 8.87 -2.01 -5.91
CA ASP A 39 8.92 -3.47 -6.01
C ASP A 39 7.48 -4.05 -5.98
N ALA A 40 6.61 -3.55 -5.09
CA ALA A 40 5.19 -3.94 -5.06
C ALA A 40 4.44 -3.60 -6.35
N LEU A 41 4.68 -2.41 -6.92
CA LEU A 41 4.08 -2.02 -8.19
C LEU A 41 4.54 -2.88 -9.39
N LYS A 42 5.62 -3.67 -9.24
CA LYS A 42 6.04 -4.70 -10.20
C LYS A 42 5.48 -6.09 -9.87
N GLU A 43 4.31 -6.11 -9.23
CA GLU A 43 3.55 -7.31 -8.85
C GLU A 43 4.25 -8.21 -7.82
N LYS A 44 5.13 -7.64 -6.99
CA LYS A 44 5.91 -8.42 -6.02
C LYS A 44 5.76 -7.89 -4.60
N PRO A 45 5.15 -8.64 -3.67
CA PRO A 45 5.16 -8.29 -2.25
C PRO A 45 6.57 -7.92 -1.76
N ALA A 46 6.66 -6.83 -1.00
CA ALA A 46 7.93 -6.33 -0.47
C ALA A 46 7.80 -6.03 1.02
N ALA A 47 8.72 -6.60 1.80
CA ALA A 47 8.79 -6.41 3.24
C ALA A 47 10.04 -5.61 3.64
N ILE A 48 9.85 -4.71 4.61
CA ILE A 48 10.89 -4.08 5.42
C ILE A 48 10.76 -4.66 6.81
N TYR A 49 11.74 -5.46 7.25
CA TYR A 49 11.68 -6.20 8.51
C TYR A 49 12.14 -5.40 9.73
N ASP A 50 12.97 -4.38 9.50
CA ASP A 50 13.40 -3.42 10.51
C ASP A 50 13.64 -2.06 9.84
N VAL A 51 12.80 -1.07 10.16
CA VAL A 51 12.90 0.26 9.54
C VAL A 51 14.16 1.03 9.92
N LYS A 52 14.84 0.65 11.02
CA LYS A 52 16.04 1.37 11.49
C LYS A 52 17.29 0.98 10.72
N THR A 53 17.31 -0.22 10.14
CA THR A 53 18.50 -0.79 9.49
C THR A 53 18.33 -0.95 7.98
N ASP A 54 17.11 -0.85 7.46
CA ASP A 54 16.83 -1.03 6.04
C ASP A 54 17.05 0.27 5.24
N GLU A 55 18.05 0.27 4.38
CA GLU A 55 18.42 1.42 3.52
C GLU A 55 17.31 1.86 2.56
N ARG A 56 16.28 1.03 2.35
CA ARG A 56 15.12 1.37 1.50
C ARG A 56 14.16 2.35 2.18
N VAL A 57 14.34 2.64 3.47
CA VAL A 57 13.50 3.54 4.26
C VAL A 57 13.84 5.00 3.96
N LYS A 58 12.87 5.75 3.45
CA LYS A 58 13.03 7.19 3.13
C LYS A 58 12.71 8.16 4.26
N TYR A 59 11.84 7.75 5.18
CA TYR A 59 11.30 8.60 6.25
C TYR A 59 11.57 7.98 7.64
N PRO A 60 12.85 7.73 8.01
CA PRO A 60 13.17 7.00 9.22
C PRO A 60 12.73 7.75 10.48
N LYS A 61 12.78 9.09 10.49
CA LYS A 61 12.38 9.92 11.63
C LYS A 61 10.87 9.83 11.86
N GLU A 62 10.07 10.00 10.81
CA GLU A 62 8.61 9.95 10.90
C GLU A 62 8.12 8.55 11.23
N MET A 63 8.79 7.51 10.74
CA MET A 63 8.51 6.12 11.14
C MET A 63 8.83 5.86 12.62
N ASP A 64 9.94 6.38 13.13
CA ASP A 64 10.32 6.23 14.55
C ASP A 64 9.35 6.99 15.47
N GLU A 65 8.97 8.22 15.11
CA GLU A 65 7.97 9.02 15.84
C GLU A 65 6.59 8.34 15.88
N GLU A 66 6.17 7.69 14.79
CA GLU A 66 4.93 6.91 14.72
C GLU A 66 5.06 5.54 15.41
N GLY A 67 6.27 5.15 15.82
CA GLY A 67 6.56 3.86 16.45
C GLY A 67 6.54 2.67 15.48
N ILE A 68 6.60 2.91 14.17
CA ILE A 68 6.62 1.88 13.13
C ILE A 68 7.98 1.19 13.14
N LYS A 69 7.95 -0.14 13.03
CA LYS A 69 9.14 -1.00 13.12
C LYS A 69 9.30 -1.95 11.94
N SER A 70 8.22 -2.39 11.32
CA SER A 70 8.27 -3.14 10.07
C SER A 70 7.06 -2.89 9.19
N ILE A 71 7.21 -3.16 7.90
CA ILE A 71 6.24 -2.82 6.86
C ILE A 71 6.13 -4.00 5.89
N LEU A 72 4.91 -4.45 5.60
CA LEU A 72 4.60 -5.29 4.45
C LEU A 72 3.84 -4.44 3.42
N THR A 73 4.33 -4.44 2.18
CA THR A 73 3.68 -3.77 1.05
C THR A 73 3.30 -4.83 0.04
N VAL A 74 2.02 -4.92 -0.31
CA VAL A 74 1.52 -5.83 -1.34
C VAL A 74 0.83 -5.04 -2.45
N PRO A 75 0.94 -5.48 -3.72
CA PRO A 75 0.13 -4.91 -4.80
C PRO A 75 -1.35 -5.19 -4.58
N ILE A 76 -2.19 -4.24 -4.94
CA ILE A 76 -3.62 -4.44 -5.14
C ILE A 76 -3.82 -4.72 -6.63
N LEU A 77 -4.35 -5.90 -6.94
CA LEU A 77 -4.52 -6.39 -8.32
C LEU A 77 -6.00 -6.49 -8.66
N ALA A 78 -6.36 -6.09 -9.88
CA ALA A 78 -7.65 -6.36 -10.49
C ALA A 78 -7.42 -6.92 -11.90
N ARG A 79 -7.88 -8.14 -12.16
CA ARG A 79 -7.76 -8.82 -13.47
C ARG A 79 -6.35 -8.76 -14.07
N GLY A 80 -5.32 -8.98 -13.23
CA GLY A 80 -3.92 -8.95 -13.65
C GLY A 80 -3.35 -7.55 -13.89
N LYS A 81 -3.99 -6.49 -13.41
CA LYS A 81 -3.47 -5.11 -13.44
C LYS A 81 -3.26 -4.58 -12.03
N VAL A 82 -2.13 -3.93 -11.80
CA VAL A 82 -1.83 -3.21 -10.56
C VAL A 82 -2.68 -1.95 -10.47
N MET A 83 -3.55 -1.90 -9.47
CA MET A 83 -4.41 -0.75 -9.17
C MET A 83 -3.82 0.15 -8.08
N GLY A 84 -2.85 -0.36 -7.32
CA GLY A 84 -2.25 0.36 -6.20
C GLY A 84 -1.55 -0.59 -5.23
N ILE A 85 -1.49 -0.19 -3.97
CA ILE A 85 -0.83 -0.94 -2.90
C ILE A 85 -1.64 -0.96 -1.61
N LEU A 86 -1.51 -2.06 -0.87
CA LEU A 86 -1.91 -2.20 0.53
C LEU A 86 -0.63 -2.26 1.38
N ARG A 87 -0.56 -1.45 2.43
CA ARG A 87 0.54 -1.47 3.42
C ARG A 87 0.03 -1.87 4.79
N LEU A 88 0.68 -2.86 5.38
CA LEU A 88 0.59 -3.19 6.80
C LEU A 88 1.83 -2.67 7.49
N LEU A 89 1.65 -1.87 8.54
CA LEU A 89 2.72 -1.27 9.33
C LEU A 89 2.56 -1.77 10.77
N THR A 90 3.65 -2.18 11.40
CA THR A 90 3.61 -2.78 12.75
C THR A 90 4.57 -2.07 13.70
N VAL A 91 4.17 -1.97 14.96
CA VAL A 91 4.98 -1.35 16.03
C VAL A 91 6.03 -2.29 16.66
N LYS A 92 6.13 -3.51 16.13
CA LYS A 92 7.12 -4.53 16.49
C LYS A 92 7.85 -4.96 15.21
N ASN A 93 9.14 -5.25 15.33
CA ASN A 93 9.90 -5.91 14.25
C ASN A 93 9.21 -7.25 13.98
N ARG A 94 8.69 -7.43 12.77
CA ARG A 94 8.00 -8.64 12.36
C ARG A 94 8.69 -9.22 11.14
N LYS A 95 9.05 -10.50 11.21
CA LYS A 95 9.34 -11.31 10.03
C LYS A 95 8.03 -11.89 9.55
N PHE A 96 7.53 -11.40 8.43
CA PHE A 96 6.33 -11.93 7.81
C PHE A 96 6.62 -13.32 7.23
N SER A 97 5.85 -14.33 7.64
CA SER A 97 5.95 -15.65 7.03
C SER A 97 5.38 -15.63 5.61
N GLN A 98 5.73 -16.61 4.78
CA GLN A 98 5.16 -16.70 3.44
C GLN A 98 3.63 -16.81 3.48
N GLN A 99 3.09 -17.58 4.43
CA GLN A 99 1.64 -17.72 4.62
C GLN A 99 0.95 -16.39 4.97
N GLU A 100 1.60 -15.54 5.79
CA GLU A 100 1.07 -14.21 6.11
C GLU A 100 1.11 -13.29 4.88
N ILE A 101 2.19 -13.36 4.09
CA ILE A 101 2.31 -12.59 2.85
C ILE A 101 1.24 -13.01 1.85
N ASP A 102 1.05 -14.31 1.65
CA ASP A 102 0.06 -14.88 0.73
C ASP A 102 -1.36 -14.50 1.15
N PHE A 103 -1.67 -14.59 2.45
CA PHE A 103 -2.97 -14.18 2.98
C PHE A 103 -3.27 -12.70 2.69
N VAL A 104 -2.29 -11.82 2.93
CA VAL A 104 -2.44 -10.38 2.69
C VAL A 104 -2.52 -10.08 1.19
N ALA A 105 -1.80 -10.83 0.35
CA ALA A 105 -1.90 -10.73 -1.10
C ALA A 105 -3.29 -11.13 -1.62
N SER A 106 -3.86 -12.24 -1.13
CA SER A 106 -5.23 -12.64 -1.48
C SER A 106 -6.26 -11.60 -1.05
N LEU A 107 -6.09 -10.98 0.14
CA LEU A 107 -6.96 -9.89 0.56
C LEU A 107 -6.84 -8.67 -0.36
N ALA A 108 -5.63 -8.34 -0.81
CA ALA A 108 -5.39 -7.24 -1.73
C ALA A 108 -5.99 -7.50 -3.12
N GLU A 109 -5.97 -8.74 -3.60
CA GLU A 109 -6.61 -9.14 -4.86
C GLU A 109 -8.14 -9.00 -4.78
N VAL A 110 -8.77 -9.52 -3.72
CA VAL A 110 -10.22 -9.34 -3.51
C VAL A 110 -10.59 -7.86 -3.39
N SER A 111 -9.77 -7.07 -2.70
CA SER A 111 -9.97 -5.63 -2.58
C SER A 111 -9.87 -4.93 -3.94
N GLY A 112 -8.93 -5.33 -4.79
CA GLY A 112 -8.75 -4.74 -6.13
C GLY A 112 -9.97 -4.98 -7.02
N ILE A 113 -10.52 -6.20 -7.01
CA ILE A 113 -11.74 -6.53 -7.76
C ILE A 113 -12.92 -5.68 -7.27
N ALA A 114 -13.08 -5.55 -5.95
CA ALA A 114 -14.18 -4.75 -5.38
C ALA A 114 -14.07 -3.26 -5.74
N ILE A 115 -12.85 -2.71 -5.68
CA ILE A 115 -12.56 -1.32 -6.06
C ILE A 115 -12.83 -1.11 -7.55
N GLU A 116 -12.35 -2.00 -8.42
CA GLU A 116 -12.58 -1.91 -9.86
C GLU A 116 -14.08 -1.92 -10.19
N ASN A 117 -14.84 -2.83 -9.58
CA ASN A 117 -16.29 -2.92 -9.77
C ASN A 117 -17.01 -1.64 -9.33
N ALA A 118 -16.64 -1.08 -8.17
CA ALA A 118 -17.21 0.18 -7.68
C ALA A 118 -16.92 1.35 -8.63
N THR A 119 -15.68 1.49 -9.10
CA THR A 119 -15.29 2.53 -10.06
C THR A 119 -16.00 2.37 -11.41
N MET A 120 -16.19 1.14 -11.90
CA MET A 120 -16.97 0.89 -13.13
C MET A 120 -18.44 1.26 -12.95
N TYR A 121 -19.03 0.93 -11.79
CA TYR A 121 -20.42 1.24 -11.48
C TYR A 121 -20.66 2.77 -11.41
N GLU A 122 -19.76 3.52 -10.77
CA GLU A 122 -19.83 4.99 -10.72
C GLU A 122 -19.73 5.63 -12.12
N LYS A 123 -18.82 5.14 -12.98
CA LYS A 123 -18.71 5.63 -14.37
C LYS A 123 -19.97 5.40 -15.18
N SER A 124 -20.63 4.26 -14.96
CA SER A 124 -21.86 3.88 -15.67
C SER A 124 -23.04 4.77 -15.27
N GLN A 125 -23.11 5.21 -14.01
CA GLN A 125 -24.16 6.12 -13.53
C GLN A 125 -23.91 7.58 -13.96
N ASN A 126 -22.66 8.02 -13.95
CA ASN A 126 -22.32 9.41 -14.32
C ASN A 126 -22.24 9.64 -15.83
N GLY A 127 -22.10 8.58 -16.65
CA GLY A 127 -22.12 8.66 -18.10
C GLY A 127 -23.52 8.78 -18.73
N ASN A 128 -24.57 8.83 -17.90
CA ASN A 128 -25.97 8.93 -18.32
C ASN A 128 -26.63 10.27 -17.89
N SER A 129 -25.82 11.31 -17.61
CA SER A 129 -26.26 12.67 -17.29
C SER A 129 -25.78 13.69 -18.32
#